data_AF-A0A7T0FYJ9-F1
#
_entry.id   AF-A0A7T0FYJ9-F1
#
_cell.length_a   1.000
_cell.length_b   1.000
_cell.length_c   1.000
_cell.angle_alpha   90.00
_cell.angle_beta   90.00
_cell.angle_gamma   90.00
#
_symmetry.space_group_name_H-M   'P 1'
#
loop_
_entity.id
_entity.type
_entity.pdbx_description
1 polymer ?
#
loop_
_entity_poly.entity_id
_entity_poly.type
_entity_poly.pdbx_seq_one_letter_code
_entity_poly.pdbx_strand_id
1 'polypeptide(L)'
;MPFYNNQTRNNFPTIPALFLLLFFLVAFGPSPAFGGDKQSRKLWKSLTYLKSVPEISWIEVDGKNIILGWNGYPPNFSRINRTAAKKVSRKVRGEIKVYSVKEHLKGWRPKKDALAHLCHSLGEGGRLKFTNCR
;
A
#
# COMPACT_ATOMS: atom_id res chain seq x y z
N MET A 1 51.52 36.38 57.98
CA MET A 1 50.41 35.55 58.50
C MET A 1 49.21 35.79 57.59
N PRO A 2 48.40 34.80 57.16
CA PRO A 2 48.57 33.34 57.06
C PRO A 2 48.47 32.80 55.60
N PHE A 3 48.91 31.54 55.42
CA PHE A 3 48.40 30.39 54.62
C PHE A 3 47.53 30.61 53.36
N TYR A 4 47.43 29.73 52.35
CA TYR A 4 48.11 28.54 51.78
C TYR A 4 47.08 28.02 50.74
N ASN A 5 47.52 27.19 49.80
CA ASN A 5 46.71 26.30 48.95
C ASN A 5 45.88 26.95 47.82
N ASN A 6 45.68 26.29 46.66
CA ASN A 6 46.36 25.21 45.94
C ASN A 6 45.63 25.09 44.60
N GLN A 7 46.32 24.58 43.58
CA GLN A 7 45.75 23.86 42.42
C GLN A 7 44.67 24.60 41.58
N THR A 8 44.79 24.74 40.27
CA THR A 8 45.16 23.67 39.34
C THR A 8 45.51 24.26 37.98
N ARG A 9 46.64 23.78 37.46
CA ARG A 9 46.97 23.54 36.05
C ARG A 9 45.74 23.19 35.19
N ASN A 10 45.70 23.28 33.88
CA ASN A 10 46.46 23.87 32.78
C ASN A 10 45.63 23.48 31.54
N ASN A 11 45.80 24.22 30.44
CA ASN A 11 45.61 23.75 29.07
C ASN A 11 44.17 23.53 28.59
N PHE A 12 43.61 24.61 28.02
CA PHE A 12 42.67 24.52 26.90
C PHE A 12 43.42 24.04 25.65
N PRO A 13 43.03 22.93 25.01
CA PRO A 13 43.29 22.76 23.59
C PRO A 13 42.14 23.39 22.80
N THR A 14 42.45 24.49 22.12
CA THR A 14 41.68 24.99 20.97
C THR A 14 41.67 23.92 19.89
N ILE A 15 40.56 23.19 19.77
CA ILE A 15 40.33 22.27 18.66
C ILE A 15 39.81 23.12 17.49
N PRO A 16 40.53 23.22 16.36
CA PRO A 16 40.12 24.04 15.23
C PRO A 16 38.87 23.44 14.58
N ALA A 17 37.90 24.31 14.34
CA ALA A 17 36.65 24.03 13.64
C ALA A 17 36.90 23.65 12.18
N LEU A 18 37.32 22.40 11.91
CA LEU A 18 37.53 21.94 10.54
C LEU A 18 37.46 20.41 10.36
N PHE A 19 36.56 19.70 11.08
CA PHE A 19 36.39 18.25 10.87
C PHE A 19 34.96 17.76 11.19
N LEU A 20 33.93 18.43 10.65
CA LEU A 20 32.53 17.98 10.71
C LEU A 20 31.85 18.17 9.34
N LEU A 21 32.50 17.73 8.26
CA LEU A 21 31.98 17.85 6.89
C LEU A 21 32.03 16.52 6.12
N LEU A 22 32.02 15.39 6.82
CA LEU A 22 32.31 14.09 6.19
C LEU A 22 31.62 12.90 6.86
N PHE A 23 30.32 12.98 7.22
CA PHE A 23 29.53 11.78 7.55
C PHE A 23 28.00 11.98 7.45
N PHE A 24 27.51 12.69 6.44
CA PHE A 24 26.09 12.70 6.07
C PHE A 24 25.86 12.20 4.63
N LEU A 25 26.73 11.31 4.14
CA LEU A 25 26.65 10.71 2.80
C LEU A 25 26.19 9.24 2.82
N VAL A 26 25.53 8.79 3.89
CA VAL A 26 24.98 7.42 3.98
C VAL A 26 23.55 7.45 4.50
N ALA A 27 22.62 7.98 3.69
CA ALA A 27 21.18 7.76 3.91
C ALA A 27 20.34 7.71 2.63
N PHE A 28 20.93 7.93 1.45
CA PHE A 28 20.26 7.67 0.17
C PHE A 28 20.69 6.31 -0.38
N GLY A 29 20.33 5.25 0.35
CA GLY A 29 20.19 3.96 -0.30
C GLY A 29 19.14 4.10 -1.41
N PRO A 30 19.37 3.59 -2.63
CA PRO A 30 18.33 3.60 -3.66
C PRO A 30 17.10 2.90 -3.09
N SER A 31 16.06 3.68 -2.82
CA SER A 31 14.76 3.12 -2.48
C SER A 31 14.37 2.19 -3.63
N PRO A 32 13.96 0.94 -3.38
CA PRO A 32 13.49 0.08 -4.45
C PRO A 32 12.34 0.80 -5.14
N ALA A 33 12.59 1.26 -6.37
CA ALA A 33 11.59 1.93 -7.17
C ALA A 33 10.43 0.95 -7.34
N PHE A 34 9.28 1.30 -6.77
CA PHE A 34 8.03 0.60 -6.94
C PHE A 34 7.78 0.39 -8.44
N GLY A 35 7.91 -0.85 -8.93
CA GLY A 35 7.44 -1.27 -10.26
C GLY A 35 5.91 -1.25 -10.40
N GLY A 36 5.24 -0.38 -9.64
CA GLY A 36 3.79 -0.30 -9.50
C GLY A 36 3.11 0.47 -10.62
N ASP A 37 3.81 1.30 -11.37
CA ASP A 37 3.22 2.18 -12.39
C ASP A 37 2.70 1.42 -13.62
N LYS A 38 3.48 0.53 -14.23
CA LYS A 38 3.06 -0.27 -15.39
C LYS A 38 1.98 -1.31 -15.04
N GLN A 39 2.16 -2.02 -13.92
CA GLN A 39 1.22 -3.04 -13.49
C GLN A 39 -0.12 -2.42 -13.05
N SER A 40 -0.08 -1.34 -12.26
CA SER A 40 -1.31 -0.65 -11.84
C SER A 40 -2.05 -0.06 -13.04
N ARG A 41 -1.34 0.49 -14.03
CA ARG A 41 -1.98 0.96 -15.27
C ARG A 41 -2.68 -0.16 -16.02
N LYS A 42 -2.05 -1.35 -16.13
CA LYS A 42 -2.66 -2.54 -16.75
C LYS A 42 -3.90 -3.00 -15.99
N LEU A 43 -3.86 -2.96 -14.65
CA LEU A 43 -5.00 -3.26 -13.79
C LEU A 43 -6.13 -2.26 -13.99
N TRP A 44 -5.85 -0.96 -13.97
CA TRP A 44 -6.85 0.08 -14.21
C TRP A 44 -7.54 -0.07 -15.57
N LYS A 45 -6.77 -0.34 -16.64
CA LYS A 45 -7.33 -0.62 -17.98
C LYS A 45 -8.18 -1.89 -18.00
N SER A 46 -7.91 -2.85 -17.13
CA SER A 46 -8.72 -4.07 -17.02
C SER A 46 -10.05 -3.85 -16.30
N LEU A 47 -10.13 -2.79 -15.47
CA LEU A 47 -11.27 -2.46 -14.62
C LEU A 47 -12.20 -1.38 -15.21
N THR A 48 -11.88 -0.79 -16.36
CA THR A 48 -12.66 0.33 -16.95
C THR A 48 -14.16 0.04 -17.05
N TYR A 49 -14.54 -1.22 -17.34
CA TYR A 49 -15.95 -1.64 -17.42
C TYR A 49 -16.71 -1.58 -16.09
N LEU A 50 -16.02 -1.54 -14.95
CA LEU A 50 -16.65 -1.39 -13.64
C LEU A 50 -17.04 0.07 -13.36
N LYS A 51 -16.48 1.04 -14.08
CA LYS A 51 -16.85 2.45 -13.93
C LYS A 51 -18.29 2.75 -14.38
N SER A 52 -18.88 1.88 -15.20
CA SER A 52 -20.28 2.00 -15.65
C SER A 52 -21.26 1.25 -14.75
N VAL A 53 -20.80 0.66 -13.63
CA VAL A 53 -21.65 -0.04 -12.67
C VAL A 53 -22.08 0.99 -11.60
N PRO A 54 -23.34 1.44 -11.58
CA PRO A 54 -23.78 2.53 -10.71
C PRO A 54 -23.68 2.20 -9.22
N GLU A 55 -23.68 0.92 -8.87
CA GLU A 55 -23.59 0.47 -7.49
C GLU A 55 -22.16 0.47 -6.95
N ILE A 56 -21.15 0.72 -7.78
CA ILE A 56 -19.75 0.91 -7.34
C ILE A 56 -19.50 2.40 -7.12
N SER A 57 -19.29 2.80 -5.86
CA SER A 57 -18.93 4.17 -5.48
C SER A 57 -17.51 4.51 -5.90
N TRP A 58 -16.58 3.61 -5.62
CA TRP A 58 -15.16 3.82 -5.90
C TRP A 58 -14.41 2.50 -6.09
N ILE A 59 -13.27 2.61 -6.76
CA ILE A 59 -12.35 1.50 -7.05
C ILE A 59 -10.97 1.93 -6.63
N GLU A 60 -10.25 1.08 -5.92
CA GLU A 60 -8.84 1.28 -5.60
C GLU A 60 -8.02 0.05 -5.99
N VAL A 61 -6.78 0.30 -6.43
CA VAL A 61 -5.82 -0.75 -6.80
C VAL A 61 -4.61 -0.60 -5.89
N ASP A 62 -4.28 -1.67 -5.17
CA ASP A 62 -3.12 -1.77 -4.28
C ASP A 62 -2.32 -3.04 -4.61
N GLY A 63 -1.32 -2.89 -5.48
CA GLY A 63 -0.52 -4.03 -5.97
C GLY A 63 -1.38 -5.06 -6.73
N LYS A 64 -1.60 -6.23 -6.13
CA LYS A 64 -2.45 -7.31 -6.67
C LYS A 64 -3.86 -7.33 -6.07
N ASN A 65 -4.15 -6.37 -5.18
CA ASN A 65 -5.45 -6.22 -4.55
C ASN A 65 -6.26 -5.16 -5.29
N ILE A 66 -7.52 -5.45 -5.52
CA ILE A 66 -8.50 -4.54 -6.09
C ILE A 66 -9.58 -4.39 -5.03
N ILE A 67 -9.95 -3.17 -4.69
CA ILE A 67 -10.94 -2.89 -3.65
C ILE A 67 -12.10 -2.18 -4.32
N LEU A 68 -13.30 -2.73 -4.16
CA LEU A 68 -14.55 -2.19 -4.67
C LEU A 68 -15.36 -1.67 -3.49
N GLY A 69 -15.58 -0.35 -3.47
CA GLY A 69 -16.50 0.29 -2.52
C GLY A 69 -17.91 0.32 -3.10
N TRP A 70 -18.86 -0.26 -2.40
CA TRP A 70 -20.25 -0.40 -2.86
C TRP A 70 -21.17 0.66 -2.24
N ASN A 71 -22.01 1.25 -3.10
CA ASN A 71 -23.19 2.02 -2.71
C ASN A 71 -24.23 1.05 -2.15
N GLY A 72 -24.38 1.01 -0.83
CA GLY A 72 -25.25 0.04 -0.16
C GLY A 72 -24.76 -1.41 -0.35
N TYR A 73 -25.71 -2.35 -0.48
CA TYR A 73 -25.44 -3.78 -0.65
C TYR A 73 -26.21 -4.31 -1.87
N PRO A 74 -25.71 -4.10 -3.09
CA PRO A 74 -26.46 -4.41 -4.29
C PRO A 74 -26.52 -5.93 -4.50
N PRO A 75 -27.64 -6.50 -4.96
CA PRO A 75 -27.85 -7.95 -5.02
C PRO A 75 -26.82 -8.68 -5.88
N ASN A 76 -26.22 -7.99 -6.85
CA ASN A 76 -25.26 -8.55 -7.79
C ASN A 76 -23.79 -8.38 -7.37
N PHE A 77 -23.49 -7.79 -6.21
CA PHE A 77 -22.12 -7.47 -5.80
C PHE A 77 -21.21 -8.72 -5.80
N SER A 78 -21.72 -9.87 -5.31
CA SER A 78 -21.02 -11.16 -5.30
C SER A 78 -20.64 -11.62 -6.72
N ARG A 79 -21.57 -11.49 -7.69
CA ARG A 79 -21.32 -11.87 -9.09
C ARG A 79 -20.28 -10.95 -9.74
N ILE A 80 -20.37 -9.64 -9.48
CA ILE A 80 -19.44 -8.66 -10.01
C ILE A 80 -18.04 -8.88 -9.45
N ASN A 81 -17.91 -9.10 -8.14
CA ASN A 81 -16.63 -9.36 -7.48
C ASN A 81 -15.94 -10.62 -8.06
N ARG A 82 -16.66 -11.75 -8.13
CA ARG A 82 -16.15 -12.99 -8.75
C ARG A 82 -15.73 -12.77 -10.22
N THR A 83 -16.53 -12.02 -10.98
CA THR A 83 -16.26 -11.72 -12.39
C THR A 83 -15.03 -10.85 -12.54
N ALA A 84 -14.84 -9.85 -11.68
CA ALA A 84 -13.67 -9.00 -11.67
C ALA A 84 -12.41 -9.81 -11.38
N ALA A 85 -12.41 -10.66 -10.35
CA ALA A 85 -11.27 -11.52 -10.02
C ALA A 85 -10.87 -12.40 -11.22
N LYS A 86 -11.84 -13.04 -11.89
CA LYS A 86 -11.59 -13.86 -13.10
C LYS A 86 -11.09 -13.02 -14.28
N LYS A 87 -11.75 -11.92 -14.62
CA LYS A 87 -11.40 -11.14 -15.82
C LYS A 87 -10.02 -10.50 -15.68
N VAL A 88 -9.72 -9.94 -14.50
CA VAL A 88 -8.47 -9.22 -14.28
C VAL A 88 -7.30 -10.20 -14.20
N SER A 89 -7.42 -11.29 -13.44
CA SER A 89 -6.39 -12.35 -13.37
C SER A 89 -6.03 -12.92 -14.74
N ARG A 90 -7.03 -13.07 -15.64
CA ARG A 90 -6.80 -13.48 -17.04
C ARG A 90 -5.93 -12.48 -17.81
N LYS A 91 -6.27 -11.19 -17.71
CA LYS A 91 -5.58 -10.11 -18.42
C LYS A 91 -4.14 -9.90 -17.92
N VAL A 92 -3.91 -10.06 -16.62
CA VAL A 92 -2.57 -9.95 -16.05
C VAL A 92 -1.76 -11.25 -16.08
N ARG A 93 -2.39 -12.39 -16.40
CA ARG A 93 -1.80 -13.74 -16.33
C ARG A 93 -1.19 -14.03 -14.95
N GLY A 94 -1.94 -13.74 -13.90
CA GLY A 94 -1.45 -13.88 -12.53
C GLY A 94 -2.56 -13.84 -11.48
N GLU A 95 -2.14 -13.91 -10.23
CA GLU A 95 -3.03 -13.85 -9.06
C GLU A 95 -3.56 -12.43 -8.82
N ILE A 96 -4.87 -12.31 -8.59
CA ILE A 96 -5.58 -11.08 -8.26
C ILE A 96 -6.59 -11.35 -7.16
N LYS A 97 -6.56 -10.54 -6.10
CA LYS A 97 -7.55 -10.52 -5.03
C LYS A 97 -8.47 -9.33 -5.23
N VAL A 98 -9.77 -9.57 -5.19
CA VAL A 98 -10.79 -8.52 -5.27
C VAL A 98 -11.57 -8.51 -3.97
N TYR A 99 -11.52 -7.39 -3.25
CA TYR A 99 -12.23 -7.15 -2.00
C TYR A 99 -13.45 -6.29 -2.27
N SER A 100 -14.55 -6.60 -1.60
CA SER A 100 -15.76 -5.78 -1.53
C SER A 100 -15.86 -5.17 -0.16
N VAL A 101 -16.05 -3.86 -0.09
CA VAL A 101 -16.19 -3.10 1.15
C VAL A 101 -17.38 -2.14 1.07
N LYS A 102 -17.83 -1.63 2.21
CA LYS A 102 -18.82 -0.55 2.26
C LYS A 102 -18.20 0.75 1.74
N GLU A 103 -19.01 1.59 1.09
CA GLU A 103 -18.57 2.87 0.52
C GLU A 103 -17.75 3.77 1.47
N HIS A 104 -18.13 3.87 2.75
CA HIS A 104 -17.41 4.75 3.69
C HIS A 104 -15.97 4.28 4.02
N LEU A 105 -15.57 3.07 3.62
CA LEU A 105 -14.24 2.50 3.88
C LEU A 105 -13.22 2.86 2.78
N LYS A 106 -13.31 4.07 2.23
CA LYS A 106 -12.34 4.55 1.23
C LYS A 106 -10.92 4.59 1.83
N GLY A 107 -9.92 4.17 1.06
CA GLY A 107 -8.55 3.99 1.57
C GLY A 107 -8.33 2.74 2.45
N TRP A 108 -9.33 1.88 2.63
CA TRP A 108 -9.17 0.62 3.37
C TRP A 108 -8.14 -0.30 2.70
N ARG A 109 -7.38 -1.05 3.51
CA ARG A 109 -6.38 -2.01 3.03
C ARG A 109 -6.50 -3.34 3.81
N PRO A 110 -6.34 -4.50 3.15
CA PRO A 110 -6.46 -5.81 3.80
C PRO A 110 -5.52 -6.02 5.00
N LYS A 111 -4.35 -5.36 4.99
CA LYS A 111 -3.37 -5.46 6.08
C LYS A 111 -3.73 -4.61 7.30
N LYS A 112 -4.50 -3.54 7.12
CA LYS A 112 -4.80 -2.57 8.17
C LYS A 112 -5.99 -3.00 9.01
N ASP A 113 -7.00 -3.59 8.36
CA ASP A 113 -8.21 -4.07 9.04
C ASP A 113 -8.82 -5.23 8.24
N ALA A 114 -8.36 -6.46 8.51
CA ALA A 114 -8.73 -7.62 7.71
C ALA A 114 -10.22 -7.99 7.80
N LEU A 115 -10.97 -7.53 8.81
CA LEU A 115 -12.35 -7.94 9.06
C LEU A 115 -13.39 -6.96 8.49
N ALA A 116 -13.00 -5.72 8.16
CA ALA A 116 -13.94 -4.71 7.67
C ALA A 116 -14.43 -4.92 6.22
N HIS A 117 -14.06 -6.00 5.54
CA HIS A 117 -14.52 -6.30 4.18
C HIS A 117 -15.77 -7.19 4.18
N LEU A 118 -16.68 -6.93 3.23
CA LEU A 118 -17.91 -7.70 3.06
C LEU A 118 -17.61 -9.11 2.55
N CYS A 119 -16.75 -9.20 1.54
CA CYS A 119 -16.29 -10.46 0.96
C CYS A 119 -15.10 -10.22 0.02
N HIS A 120 -14.43 -11.30 -0.39
CA HIS A 120 -13.38 -11.25 -1.38
C HIS A 120 -13.38 -12.47 -2.31
N SER A 121 -12.76 -12.30 -3.46
CA SER A 121 -12.58 -13.33 -4.48
C SER A 121 -11.13 -13.35 -4.95
N LEU A 122 -10.58 -14.56 -5.09
CA LEU A 122 -9.24 -14.82 -5.60
C LEU A 122 -9.34 -15.39 -7.01
N GLY A 123 -8.77 -14.68 -7.98
CA GLY A 123 -8.64 -15.14 -9.36
C GLY A 123 -7.18 -15.39 -9.72
N GLU A 124 -6.92 -16.42 -10.52
CA GLU A 124 -5.59 -16.74 -11.02
C GLU A 124 -5.70 -17.28 -12.45
N GLY A 125 -4.98 -16.66 -13.39
CA GLY A 125 -4.95 -17.12 -14.79
C GLY A 125 -6.32 -17.17 -15.46
N GLY A 126 -7.31 -16.40 -14.98
CA GLY A 126 -8.67 -16.40 -15.52
C GLY A 126 -9.64 -17.38 -14.86
N ARG A 127 -9.18 -18.17 -13.89
CA ARG A 127 -10.00 -19.08 -13.09
C ARG A 127 -10.26 -18.46 -11.72
N LEU A 128 -11.42 -18.78 -11.14
CA LEU A 128 -11.71 -18.42 -9.75
C LEU A 128 -11.12 -19.53 -8.88
N LYS A 129 -10.21 -19.17 -7.96
CA LYS A 129 -9.57 -20.11 -7.05
C LYS A 129 -10.31 -20.19 -5.72
N PHE A 130 -10.74 -19.04 -5.23
CA PHE A 130 -11.48 -18.94 -3.96
C PHE A 130 -12.46 -17.77 -4.00
N THR A 131 -13.55 -17.89 -3.25
CA THR A 131 -14.47 -16.78 -2.96
C THR A 131 -15.22 -17.06 -1.67
N ASN A 132 -15.37 -16.05 -0.81
CA ASN A 132 -16.31 -16.08 0.32
C ASN A 132 -17.52 -15.16 0.11
N CYS A 133 -17.63 -14.53 -1.07
CA CYS A 133 -18.80 -13.76 -1.45
C CYS A 133 -19.98 -14.72 -1.63
N ARG A 134 -21.04 -14.59 -0.83
CA ARG A 134 -22.26 -15.40 -0.93
C ARG A 134 -23.32 -14.67 -1.74
#